data_AF-A0A6L8HUD2-F1
#
_entry.id   AF-A0A6L8HUD2-F1
#
_cell.length_a   1.000
_cell.length_b   1.000
_cell.length_c   1.000
_cell.angle_alpha   90.00
_cell.angle_beta   90.00
_cell.angle_gamma   90.00
#
_symmetry.space_group_name_H-M   'P 1'
#
loop_
_entity.id
_entity.type
_entity.pdbx_description
1 polymer ?
#
loop_
_entity_poly.entity_id
_entity_poly.type
_entity_poly.pdbx_seq_one_letter_code
_entity_poly.pdbx_strand_id
1 'polypeptide(L)' 'MDNADLREQAAALFPGGVSSPVRSFRSIGGEPIPIARASGARLYDADGAEYID' A
#
# COMPACT_ATOMS: atom_id res chain seq x y z
N MET A 1 1.95 0.11 13.39
CA MET A 1 1.03 -0.58 12.47
C MET A 1 1.84 -1.07 11.31
N ASP A 2 1.64 -2.33 10.95
CA ASP A 2 2.29 -2.98 9.82
C ASP A 2 1.47 -2.77 8.52
N ASN A 3 1.91 -3.35 7.41
CA ASN A 3 1.18 -3.24 6.14
C ASN A 3 -0.23 -3.85 6.21
N ALA A 4 -0.43 -4.92 6.97
CA ALA A 4 -1.73 -5.61 7.06
C ALA A 4 -2.74 -4.77 7.86
N ASP A 5 -2.32 -4.23 9.00
CA ASP A 5 -3.06 -3.30 9.83
C ASP A 5 -3.63 -2.13 9.01
N LEU A 6 -2.77 -1.51 8.18
CA LEU A 6 -3.15 -0.33 7.39
C LEU A 6 -4.12 -0.68 6.25
N ARG A 7 -3.97 -1.86 5.62
CA ARG A 7 -4.94 -2.33 4.61
C ARG A 7 -6.31 -2.58 5.22
N GLU A 8 -6.37 -3.24 6.38
CA GLU A 8 -7.62 -3.52 7.07
C GLU A 8 -8.35 -2.23 7.43
N GLN A 9 -7.63 -1.25 7.99
CA GLN A 9 -8.20 0.07 8.27
C GLN A 9 -8.66 0.78 7.01
N ALA A 10 -7.86 0.76 5.93
CA ALA A 10 -8.23 1.42 4.69
C ALA A 10 -9.48 0.80 4.06
N ALA A 11 -9.65 -0.53 4.13
CA ALA A 11 -10.82 -1.24 3.62
C ALA A 11 -12.13 -0.83 4.33
N ALA A 12 -12.06 -0.42 5.59
CA ALA A 12 -13.21 0.10 6.33
C ALA A 12 -13.56 1.57 5.99
N LEU A 13 -12.62 2.32 5.38
CA LEU A 13 -12.74 3.76 5.16
C LEU A 13 -12.92 4.15 3.68
N PHE A 14 -12.34 3.39 2.76
CA PHE A 14 -12.35 3.67 1.33
C PHE A 14 -12.97 2.51 0.55
N PRO A 15 -13.78 2.77 -0.49
CA PRO A 15 -14.26 1.72 -1.38
C PRO A 15 -13.09 0.91 -1.97
N GLY A 16 -13.05 -0.39 -1.69
CA GLY A 16 -11.96 -1.26 -2.12
C GLY A 16 -10.62 -1.00 -1.41
N GLY A 17 -10.63 -0.30 -0.28
CA GLY A 17 -9.44 -0.01 0.52
C GLY A 17 -8.48 1.02 -0.07
N VAL A 18 -8.89 1.74 -1.12
CA VAL A 18 -8.00 2.65 -1.86
C VAL A 18 -8.71 3.89 -2.37
N SER A 19 -7.97 4.99 -2.54
CA SER A 19 -8.48 6.23 -3.13
C SER A 19 -8.45 6.27 -4.66
N SER A 20 -7.86 5.27 -5.32
CA SER A 20 -7.89 5.10 -6.78
C SER A 20 -7.83 3.60 -7.13
N PRO A 21 -8.68 3.09 -8.03
CA PRO A 21 -8.81 1.65 -8.29
C PRO A 21 -7.51 0.92 -8.62
N VAL A 22 -6.57 1.56 -9.34
CA VAL A 22 -5.29 0.95 -9.72
C VAL A 22 -4.44 0.54 -8.50
N ARG A 23 -4.61 1.23 -7.37
CA ARG A 23 -3.88 0.97 -6.13
C ARG A 23 -4.34 -0.31 -5.42
N SER A 24 -5.47 -0.90 -5.85
CA SER A 24 -5.99 -2.15 -5.27
C SER A 24 -5.22 -3.40 -5.69
N PHE A 25 -4.32 -3.28 -6.68
CA PHE A 25 -3.51 -4.38 -7.23
C PHE A 25 -4.32 -5.54 -7.83
N ARG A 26 -5.64 -5.38 -7.99
CA ARG A 26 -6.56 -6.43 -8.45
C ARG A 26 -6.18 -7.06 -9.79
N SER A 27 -5.56 -6.31 -10.70
CA SER A 27 -5.20 -6.80 -12.04
C SER A 27 -3.96 -7.71 -12.07
N ILE A 28 -3.08 -7.58 -11.08
CA ILE A 28 -1.83 -8.37 -11.00
C ILE A 28 -1.89 -9.47 -9.94
N GLY A 29 -2.90 -9.42 -9.07
CA GLY A 29 -2.99 -10.31 -7.92
C GLY A 29 -2.04 -9.88 -6.81
N GLY A 30 -2.42 -10.19 -5.57
CA GLY A 30 -1.68 -9.77 -4.37
C GLY A 30 -2.35 -8.59 -3.66
N GLU A 31 -1.67 -8.16 -2.60
CA GLU A 31 -2.19 -7.16 -1.68
C GLU A 31 -1.52 -5.81 -1.91
N PRO A 32 -2.26 -4.68 -1.86
CA PRO A 32 -1.66 -3.35 -1.88
C PRO A 32 -0.57 -3.18 -0.82
N ILE A 33 0.44 -2.39 -1.13
CA ILE A 33 1.55 -2.08 -0.22
C ILE A 33 1.42 -0.62 0.24
N PRO A 34 1.01 -0.36 1.49
CA PRO A 34 0.99 0.98 2.05
C PRO A 34 2.41 1.57 2.10
N ILE A 35 2.65 2.64 1.34
CA ILE A 35 3.95 3.33 1.34
C ILE A 35 3.99 4.33 2.49
N ALA A 36 4.94 4.13 3.41
CA ALA A 36 5.13 4.97 4.60
C ALA A 36 6.00 6.21 4.32
N ARG A 37 7.00 6.08 3.44
CA ARG A 37 7.83 7.22 2.99
C ARG A 37 8.46 6.95 1.63
N ALA A 38 8.88 8.01 0.96
CA ALA A 38 9.59 7.97 -0.32
C ALA A 38 10.74 8.97 -0.32
N SER A 39 11.85 8.66 -0.99
CA SER A 39 12.97 9.59 -1.19
C SER A 39 13.79 9.21 -2.42
N GLY A 40 13.91 10.13 -3.38
CA GLY A 40 14.54 9.82 -4.68
C GLY A 40 13.79 8.71 -5.40
N ALA A 41 14.53 7.73 -5.95
CA ALA A 41 13.98 6.53 -6.61
C ALA A 41 13.75 5.37 -5.64
N ARG A 42 13.41 5.66 -4.38
CA ARG A 42 13.21 4.63 -3.34
C ARG A 42 11.90 4.84 -2.59
N LEU A 43 11.14 3.76 -2.44
CA LEU A 43 9.95 3.67 -1.60
C LEU A 43 10.21 2.79 -0.40
N TYR A 44 9.52 3.09 0.69
CA TYR A 44 9.59 2.35 1.94
C TYR A 44 8.17 2.10 2.44
N ASP A 45 7.82 0.85 2.64
CA ASP A 45 6.51 0.48 3.19
C ASP A 45 6.46 0.54 4.72
N ALA A 46 5.31 0.19 5.31
CA ALA A 46 5.13 0.23 6.75
C ALA A 46 5.87 -0.90 7.51
N ASP A 47 6.22 -1.99 6.81
CA ASP A 47 7.03 -3.09 7.34
C ASP A 47 8.54 -2.78 7.27
N GLY A 48 8.91 -1.68 6.61
CA GLY A 48 10.29 -1.24 6.44
C GLY A 48 10.98 -1.83 5.22
N ALA A 49 10.27 -2.54 4.34
CA ALA A 49 10.83 -3.01 3.08
C ALA A 49 11.10 -1.83 2.15
N GLU A 50 12.23 -1.90 1.45
CA GLU A 50 12.68 -0.90 0.48
C GLU A 50 12.44 -1.40 -0.95
N TYR A 51 11.92 -0.53 -1.80
CA TYR A 51 11.67 -0.79 -3.21
C TYR A 51 12.35 0.29 -4.05
N ILE A 52 12.79 -0.09 -5.26
CA ILE A 52 13.18 0.89 -6.29
C ILE A 52 11.89 1.32 -6.99
N ASP A 53 11.69 2.64 -7.08
CA ASP A 53 10.59 3.28 -7.83
C ASP A 53 11.03 3.59 -9.27
#